data_AF-A0A084SPB7-F1
#
_entry.id   AF-A0A084SPB7-F1
#
_cell.length_a   1.000
_cell.length_b   1.000
_cell.length_c   1.000
_cell.angle_alpha   90.00
_cell.angle_beta   90.00
_cell.angle_gamma   90.00
#
_symmetry.space_group_name_H-M   'P 1'
#
loop_
_entity.id
_entity.type
_entity.pdbx_description
1 polymer ?
#
loop_
_entity_poly.entity_id
_entity_poly.type
_entity_poly.pdbx_seq_one_letter_code
_entity_poly.pdbx_strand_id
1 'polypeptide(L)'
;MVYITAIRIPSGSNMHEHITAVHWRNPQSGEANACSREQMIDWIDNQNGDARVQSPYGDVKVDVVRTNPPYLRTIANGRHTDNLLSLPRF
;
A
#
# COMPACT_ATOMS: atom_id res chain seq x y z
N MET A 1 -4.99 -11.52 3.19
CA MET A 1 -3.94 -10.53 3.50
C MET A 1 -2.90 -10.55 2.39
N VAL A 2 -2.40 -9.38 1.99
CA VAL A 2 -1.28 -9.25 1.04
C VAL A 2 -0.23 -8.27 1.58
N TYR A 3 1.03 -8.47 1.20
CA TYR A 3 2.10 -7.51 1.45
C TYR A 3 2.34 -6.67 0.22
N ILE A 4 2.29 -5.34 0.36
CA ILE A 4 2.78 -4.42 -0.65
C ILE A 4 4.31 -4.43 -0.59
N THR A 5 4.94 -4.72 -1.73
CA THR A 5 6.38 -4.96 -1.83
C THR A 5 7.11 -3.91 -2.66
N ALA A 6 6.40 -3.18 -3.53
CA ALA A 6 6.94 -2.06 -4.29
C ALA A 6 5.81 -1.08 -4.65
N ILE A 7 6.18 0.17 -4.91
CA ILE A 7 5.25 1.23 -5.28
C ILE A 7 5.66 1.89 -6.59
N ARG A 8 4.70 2.35 -7.37
CA ARG A 8 4.94 3.23 -8.51
C ARG A 8 4.56 4.65 -8.13
N ILE A 9 5.52 5.57 -8.27
CA ILE A 9 5.34 7.02 -8.08
C ILE A 9 6.01 7.72 -9.27
N PRO A 10 5.41 8.79 -9.85
CA PRO A 10 6.06 9.62 -10.86
C PRO A 10 7.41 10.17 -10.41
N SER A 11 8.36 10.27 -11.33
CA SER A 11 9.69 10.86 -11.06
C SER A 11 9.56 12.25 -10.43
N GLY A 12 10.33 12.51 -9.36
CA GLY A 12 10.32 13.78 -8.64
C GLY A 12 9.27 13.90 -7.53
N SER A 13 8.41 12.90 -7.34
CA SER A 13 7.46 12.85 -6.22
C SER A 13 7.94 11.93 -5.09
N ASN A 14 7.65 12.35 -3.85
CA ASN A 14 7.80 11.54 -2.63
C ASN A 14 6.54 11.63 -1.75
N MET A 15 5.36 11.79 -2.35
CA MET A 15 4.09 11.91 -1.63
C MET A 15 3.21 10.68 -1.85
N HIS A 16 2.51 10.24 -0.79
CA HIS A 16 1.61 9.07 -0.83
C HIS A 16 0.49 9.21 -1.85
N GLU A 17 -0.07 10.42 -1.97
CA GLU A 17 -1.13 10.75 -2.94
C GLU A 17 -0.70 10.60 -4.40
N HIS A 18 0.61 10.50 -4.66
CA HIS A 18 1.15 10.27 -5.99
C HIS A 18 1.48 8.80 -6.28
N ILE A 19 1.22 7.86 -5.34
CA ILE A 19 1.29 6.43 -5.62
C ILE A 19 0.21 6.09 -6.65
N THR A 20 0.61 5.53 -7.79
CA THR A 20 -0.31 5.18 -8.89
C THR A 20 -0.55 3.68 -9.00
N ALA A 21 0.40 2.86 -8.58
CA ALA A 21 0.29 1.41 -8.59
C ALA A 21 1.15 0.78 -7.49
N VAL A 22 0.84 -0.47 -7.15
CA VAL A 22 1.55 -1.25 -6.14
C VAL A 22 1.80 -2.67 -6.66
N HIS A 23 2.96 -3.22 -6.34
CA HIS A 23 3.17 -4.67 -6.37
C HIS A 23 2.77 -5.24 -5.01
N TRP A 24 2.12 -6.39 -5.03
CA TRP A 24 1.74 -7.10 -3.82
C TRP A 24 2.07 -8.59 -3.92
N ARG A 25 2.18 -9.24 -2.77
CA ARG A 25 2.35 -10.70 -2.63
C ARG A 25 1.41 -11.25 -1.56
N ASN A 26 0.70 -12.32 -1.89
CA ASN A 26 -0.04 -13.12 -0.92
C ASN A 26 0.93 -14.12 -0.25
N PRO A 27 1.18 -14.02 1.06
CA PRO A 27 2.13 -14.89 1.76
C PRO A 27 1.64 -16.34 1.90
N GLN A 28 0.33 -16.61 1.76
CA GLN A 28 -0.24 -17.95 1.92
C GLN A 28 -0.19 -18.75 0.62
N SER A 29 -0.53 -18.11 -0.51
CA SER A 29 -0.52 -18.78 -1.83
C SER A 29 0.79 -18.62 -2.59
N GLY A 30 1.63 -17.64 -2.22
CA GLY A 30 2.82 -17.25 -2.99
C GLY A 30 2.51 -16.42 -4.23
N GLU A 31 1.23 -16.17 -4.52
CA GLU A 31 0.80 -15.33 -5.63
C GLU A 31 1.34 -13.91 -5.48
N ALA A 32 1.80 -13.31 -6.58
CA ALA A 32 2.24 -11.93 -6.63
C ALA A 32 1.76 -11.30 -7.93
N ASN A 33 1.32 -10.05 -7.83
CA ASN A 33 0.85 -9.28 -8.98
C ASN A 33 0.99 -7.78 -8.72
N ALA A 34 0.63 -6.96 -9.70
CA ALA A 34 0.51 -5.52 -9.57
C ALA A 34 -0.94 -5.09 -9.77
N CYS A 35 -1.32 -3.97 -9.14
CA CYS A 35 -2.60 -3.32 -9.40
C CYS A 35 -2.47 -1.80 -9.26
N SER A 36 -3.44 -1.06 -9.79
CA SER A 36 -3.50 0.39 -9.58
C SER A 36 -3.80 0.71 -8.11
N ARG A 37 -3.55 1.96 -7.72
CA ARG A 37 -3.98 2.49 -6.41
C ARG A 37 -5.48 2.30 -6.22
N GLU A 38 -6.28 2.62 -7.24
CA GLU A 38 -7.74 2.55 -7.20
C GLU A 38 -8.21 1.10 -6.99
N GLN A 39 -7.59 0.13 -7.66
CA GLN A 39 -7.90 -1.29 -7.47
C GLN A 39 -7.55 -1.78 -6.05
N MET A 40 -6.41 -1.34 -5.50
CA MET A 40 -6.04 -1.70 -4.12
C MET A 40 -6.99 -1.04 -3.10
N ILE A 41 -7.39 0.21 -3.32
CA ILE A 41 -8.38 0.90 -2.47
C ILE A 41 -9.72 0.16 -2.50
N ASP A 42 -10.23 -0.19 -3.69
CA ASP A 42 -11.47 -0.95 -3.83
C ASP A 42 -11.40 -2.30 -3.09
N TRP A 43 -10.28 -3.01 -3.24
CA TRP A 43 -10.09 -4.28 -2.54
C TRP A 43 -10.09 -4.12 -1.01
N ILE A 44 -9.44 -3.08 -0.48
CA ILE A 44 -9.43 -2.78 0.97
C ILE A 44 -10.84 -2.40 1.46
N ASP A 45 -11.49 -1.44 0.80
CA ASP A 45 -12.74 -0.84 1.29
C ASP A 45 -13.97 -1.71 1.03
N ASN A 46 -14.02 -2.40 -0.12
CA ASN A 46 -15.23 -3.09 -0.59
C ASN A 46 -15.14 -4.62 -0.57
N GLN A 47 -13.94 -5.19 -0.46
CA GLN A 47 -13.72 -6.64 -0.50
C GLN A 47 -13.10 -7.20 0.80
N ASN A 48 -13.13 -6.43 1.89
CA ASN A 48 -12.52 -6.77 3.17
C ASN A 48 -11.02 -7.11 3.06
N GLY A 49 -10.32 -6.42 2.14
CA GLY A 49 -8.90 -6.59 1.93
C GLY A 49 -8.06 -6.18 3.15
N ASP A 50 -6.98 -6.93 3.40
CA ASP A 50 -5.96 -6.60 4.41
C ASP A 50 -4.61 -6.46 3.71
N ALA A 51 -4.21 -5.22 3.45
CA ALA A 51 -2.92 -4.87 2.87
C ALA A 51 -1.95 -4.43 3.97
N ARG A 52 -0.70 -4.88 3.87
CA ARG A 52 0.36 -4.56 4.85
C ARG A 52 1.69 -4.27 4.18
N VAL A 53 2.59 -3.64 4.92
CA VAL A 53 4.00 -3.48 4.56
C VAL A 53 4.84 -4.22 5.61
N GLN A 54 5.78 -5.04 5.16
CA GLN A 54 6.71 -5.70 6.07
C GLN A 54 7.80 -4.71 6.48
N SER A 55 8.01 -4.54 7.79
CA SER A 55 9.07 -3.67 8.34
C SER A 55 9.97 -4.45 9.31
N PRO A 56 11.16 -3.92 9.66
CA PRO A 56 12.02 -4.54 10.67
C PRO A 56 11.37 -4.74 12.04
N TYR A 57 10.33 -3.95 12.35
CA TYR A 57 9.60 -3.99 13.61
C TYR A 57 8.29 -4.79 13.53
N GLY A 58 8.07 -5.49 12.41
CA GLY A 58 6.85 -6.26 12.12
C GLY A 58 6.00 -5.66 11.01
N ASP A 59 4.80 -6.22 10.85
CA ASP A 59 3.88 -5.85 9.77
C ASP A 59 3.12 -4.58 10.11
N VAL A 60 3.12 -3.62 9.18
CA VAL A 60 2.39 -2.35 9.32
C VAL A 60 1.19 -2.38 8.40
N LYS A 61 0.00 -2.15 8.95
CA LYS A 61 -1.25 -2.13 8.16
C LYS A 61 -1.26 -0.96 7.19
N VAL A 62 -1.79 -1.17 6.00
CA VAL A 62 -2.12 -0.12 5.03
C VAL A 62 -3.59 0.22 5.18
N ASP A 63 -3.89 1.51 5.24
CA ASP A 63 -5.23 2.07 5.32
C ASP A 63 -5.48 3.05 4.16
N VAL A 64 -6.76 3.34 3.92
CA VAL A 64 -7.20 4.30 2.90
C VAL A 64 -7.41 5.65 3.56
N VAL A 65 -6.63 6.65 3.13
CA VAL A 65 -6.88 8.04 3.47
C VAL A 65 -7.98 8.58 2.56
N ARG A 66 -9.18 8.77 3.13
CA ARG A 66 -10.40 9.17 2.43
C ARG A 66 -10.48 10.68 2.20
N THR A 67 -9.56 11.20 1.40
CA THR A 67 -9.64 12.53 0.79
C THR A 67 -10.13 12.43 -0.67
N ASN A 68 -10.17 13.53 -1.40
CA ASN A 68 -10.52 13.55 -2.82
C ASN A 68 -9.33 14.03 -3.68
N PRO A 69 -8.59 13.13 -4.38
CA PRO A 69 -8.80 11.68 -4.49
C PRO A 69 -8.21 10.87 -3.30
N PRO A 70 -8.77 9.68 -2.97
CA PRO A 70 -8.26 8.87 -1.88
C PRO A 70 -6.90 8.25 -2.20
N TYR A 71 -6.12 7.93 -1.17
CA TYR A 71 -4.78 7.32 -1.33
C TYR A 71 -4.41 6.35 -0.21
N LEU A 72 -3.38 5.54 -0.46
CA LEU A 72 -2.89 4.52 0.49
C LEU A 72 -1.86 5.12 1.45
N ARG A 73 -1.99 4.81 2.74
CA ARG A 73 -0.97 5.14 3.75
C ARG A 73 -0.88 4.07 4.81
N THR A 74 0.31 3.84 5.37
CA THR A 74 0.43 2.89 6.48
C THR A 74 -0.03 3.50 7.79
N ILE A 75 -0.60 2.69 8.67
CA ILE A 75 -1.04 3.09 10.00
C ILE A 75 -0.39 2.21 11.07
N ALA A 76 0.23 2.85 12.07
CA ALA A 76 0.81 2.20 13.23
C ALA A 76 0.35 2.93 14.49
N ASN A 77 -0.16 2.21 15.48
CA ASN A 77 -0.66 2.79 16.74
C ASN A 77 -1.66 3.95 16.52
N GLY A 78 -2.53 3.83 15.51
CA GLY A 78 -3.52 4.86 15.15
C GLY A 78 -2.94 6.10 14.44
N ARG A 79 -1.64 6.12 14.10
CA ARG A 79 -0.99 7.22 13.38
C ARG A 79 -0.57 6.80 11.99
N HIS A 80 -0.82 7.67 11.00
CA HIS A 80 -0.30 7.48 9.66
C HIS A 80 1.22 7.58 9.63
N THR A 81 1.86 6.72 8.85
CA THR A 81 3.32 6.53 8.72
C THR A 81 3.70 6.47 7.24
N ASP A 82 5.01 6.44 6.97
CA ASP A 82 5.57 6.58 5.61
C ASP A 82 6.21 5.29 5.08
N ASN A 83 5.87 4.13 5.65
CA ASN A 83 6.50 2.85 5.30
C ASN A 83 6.32 2.50 3.81
N LEU A 84 5.21 2.90 3.18
CA LEU A 84 5.02 2.73 1.73
C LEU A 84 6.11 3.44 0.92
N LEU A 85 6.48 4.68 1.30
CA LEU A 85 7.50 5.46 0.59
C LEU A 85 8.92 4.92 0.76
N SER A 86 9.12 4.02 1.72
CA SER A 86 10.39 3.31 1.92
C SER A 86 10.53 2.06 1.05
N LEU A 87 9.47 1.67 0.31
CA LEU A 87 9.52 0.52 -0.57
C LEU A 87 10.28 0.82 -1.88
N PRO A 88 10.81 -0.23 -2.54
CA PRO A 88 11.32 -0.13 -3.90
C PRO A 88 10.33 0.51 -4.88
N ARG A 89 10.87 1.19 -5.89
CA ARG A 89 10.10 1.78 -7.01
C ARG A 89 10.15 0.88 -8.25
N PHE A 90 9.09 0.85 -9.06
CA PHE A 90 8.99 0.07 -10.31
C PHE A 90 8.18 0.78 -11.42
#